data_AF-A0A6M0CG55-F1
#
_entry.id   AF-A0A6M0CG55-F1
#
_cell.length_a   1.000
_cell.length_b   1.000
_cell.length_c   1.000
_cell.angle_alpha   90.00
_cell.angle_beta   90.00
_cell.angle_gamma   90.00
#
_symmetry.space_group_name_H-M   'P 1'
#
loop_
_entity.id
_entity.type
_entity.pdbx_description
1 polymer ?
#
loop_
_entity_poly.entity_id
_entity_poly.type
_entity_poly.pdbx_seq_one_letter_code
_entity_poly.pdbx_strand_id
1 'polypeptide(L)'
;SNFFETFPVILTDGEGVVRADIPFRRAESKYSFEQQGVEVSFYGGALDGQTFTNPALVKQYARKAQGGEPFEFDRETLNSDGVFRTSTRGWFTYGHACFALFFFFGHIWHGCRTLFRDVFAGIDPDLEEQVEFGLFQKLGDLSTRKQEG
;
A
#
# COMPACT_ATOMS: atom_id res chain seq x y z
N SER A 1 -10.71 -4.86 -0.70
CA SER A 1 -10.74 -4.31 -2.07
C SER A 1 -10.12 -2.92 -2.04
N ASN A 2 -8.79 -2.80 -1.89
CA ASN A 2 -8.13 -1.49 -1.65
C ASN A 2 -7.20 -1.05 -2.79
N PHE A 3 -7.14 -1.81 -3.89
CA PHE A 3 -6.16 -1.57 -4.96
C PHE A 3 -6.70 -0.67 -6.08
N PHE A 4 -8.02 -0.58 -6.23
CA PHE A 4 -8.66 0.07 -7.38
C PHE A 4 -9.07 1.50 -7.05
N GLU A 5 -8.60 2.46 -7.86
CA GLU A 5 -9.04 3.87 -7.78
C GLU A 5 -10.44 4.08 -8.37
N THR A 6 -10.82 3.24 -9.33
CA THR A 6 -12.16 3.21 -9.91
C THR A 6 -12.59 1.76 -10.08
N PHE A 7 -13.88 1.48 -9.92
CA PHE A 7 -14.40 0.13 -10.01
C PHE A 7 -15.77 0.11 -10.72
N PRO A 8 -16.09 -0.89 -11.56
CA PRO A 8 -17.38 -0.98 -12.21
C PRO A 8 -18.50 -1.35 -11.23
N VAL A 9 -19.72 -0.89 -11.50
CA VAL A 9 -20.90 -1.27 -10.72
C VAL A 9 -21.50 -2.54 -11.32
N ILE A 10 -21.44 -3.62 -10.56
CA ILE A 10 -21.95 -4.94 -10.94
C ILE A 10 -22.76 -5.48 -9.74
N LEU A 11 -23.98 -5.95 -10.02
CA LEU A 11 -24.86 -6.59 -9.05
C LEU A 11 -24.94 -8.08 -9.38
N THR A 12 -24.79 -8.90 -8.34
CA THR A 12 -24.88 -10.35 -8.41
C THR A 12 -26.00 -10.85 -7.52
N ASP A 13 -26.53 -12.05 -7.82
CA ASP A 13 -27.41 -12.75 -6.90
C ASP A 13 -26.64 -13.49 -5.80
N GLY A 14 -27.36 -14.25 -4.96
CA GLY A 14 -26.76 -15.03 -3.88
C GLY A 14 -25.82 -16.16 -4.34
N GLU A 15 -25.82 -16.51 -5.62
CA GLU A 15 -24.93 -17.50 -6.23
C GLU A 15 -23.72 -16.84 -6.93
N GLY A 16 -23.64 -15.51 -6.92
CA GLY A 16 -22.57 -14.76 -7.58
C GLY A 16 -22.78 -14.58 -9.09
N VAL A 17 -23.96 -14.90 -9.62
CA VAL A 17 -24.28 -14.69 -11.04
C VAL A 17 -24.64 -13.24 -11.28
N VAL A 18 -24.07 -12.63 -12.32
CA VAL A 18 -24.36 -11.23 -12.68
C VAL A 18 -25.82 -11.07 -13.10
N ARG A 19 -26.52 -10.15 -12.45
CA ARG A 19 -27.94 -9.85 -12.73
C ARG A 19 -28.13 -8.43 -13.26
N ALA A 20 -27.30 -7.47 -12.86
CA ALA A 20 -27.37 -6.12 -13.38
C ALA A 20 -25.99 -5.43 -13.38
N ASP A 21 -25.80 -4.45 -14.25
CA ASP A 21 -24.60 -3.61 -14.31
C ASP A 21 -24.91 -2.17 -14.76
N ILE A 22 -23.91 -1.29 -14.61
CA ILE A 22 -23.89 0.00 -15.30
C ILE A 22 -22.95 -0.15 -16.51
N PRO A 23 -23.49 -0.30 -17.74
CA PRO A 23 -22.70 -0.60 -18.91
C PRO A 23 -21.86 0.61 -19.33
N PHE A 24 -20.61 0.36 -19.73
CA PHE A 24 -19.77 1.39 -20.34
C PHE A 24 -20.22 1.72 -21.77
N ARG A 25 -20.42 0.68 -22.62
CA ARG A 25 -21.02 0.82 -23.95
C ARG A 25 -22.49 0.38 -23.91
N ARG A 26 -23.39 1.24 -24.39
CA ARG A 26 -24.84 1.00 -24.33
C ARG A 26 -25.41 0.16 -25.47
N ALA A 27 -24.71 0.09 -26.61
CA ALA A 27 -25.23 -0.51 -27.85
C ALA A 27 -25.61 -2.01 -27.72
N GLU A 28 -24.91 -2.74 -26.85
CA GLU A 28 -25.11 -4.18 -26.64
C GLU A 28 -25.40 -4.51 -25.17
N SER A 29 -25.92 -3.54 -24.41
CA SER A 29 -26.22 -3.77 -22.99
C SER A 29 -27.39 -4.75 -22.84
N LYS A 30 -27.18 -5.77 -22.01
CA LYS A 30 -28.19 -6.78 -21.64
C LYS A 30 -28.58 -6.72 -20.17
N TYR A 31 -27.73 -6.11 -19.34
CA TYR A 31 -27.85 -6.11 -17.88
C TYR A 31 -28.04 -4.70 -17.30
N SER A 32 -28.41 -3.72 -18.13
CA SER A 32 -28.67 -2.37 -17.60
C SER A 32 -29.79 -2.36 -16.57
N PHE A 33 -29.69 -1.46 -15.59
CA PHE A 33 -30.69 -1.36 -14.52
C PHE A 33 -32.11 -1.12 -15.06
N GLU A 34 -32.21 -0.38 -16.17
CA GLU A 34 -33.47 -0.13 -16.86
C GLU A 34 -34.09 -1.42 -17.43
N GLN A 35 -33.27 -2.29 -18.02
CA GLN A 35 -33.74 -3.56 -18.59
C GLN A 35 -34.09 -4.58 -17.50
N GLN A 36 -33.36 -4.55 -16.39
CA GLN A 36 -33.49 -5.51 -15.30
C GLN A 36 -34.51 -5.07 -14.23
N GLY A 37 -35.05 -3.85 -14.34
CA GLY A 37 -36.05 -3.32 -13.39
C GLY A 37 -35.52 -3.22 -11.95
N VAL A 38 -34.26 -2.79 -11.80
CA VAL A 38 -33.61 -2.76 -10.47
C VAL A 38 -34.23 -1.66 -9.61
N GLU A 39 -34.60 -2.03 -8.38
CA GLU A 39 -35.11 -1.13 -7.35
C GLU A 39 -34.19 -1.17 -6.12
N VAL A 40 -34.24 -0.13 -5.29
CA VAL A 40 -33.51 -0.09 -4.01
C VAL A 40 -34.46 0.29 -2.88
N SER A 41 -34.41 -0.46 -1.78
CA SER A 41 -35.17 -0.18 -0.56
C SER A 41 -34.20 -0.02 0.61
N PHE A 42 -34.43 1.00 1.44
CA PHE A 42 -33.59 1.31 2.60
C PHE A 42 -34.25 0.85 3.90
N TYR A 43 -33.44 0.33 4.81
CA TYR A 43 -33.84 -0.12 6.14
C TYR A 43 -32.92 0.53 7.18
N GLY A 44 -33.49 1.37 8.04
CA GLY A 44 -32.77 2.20 9.00
C GLY A 44 -32.15 3.48 8.41
N GLY A 45 -31.70 4.36 9.31
CA GLY A 45 -31.10 5.64 8.94
C GLY A 45 -32.10 6.67 8.41
N ALA A 46 -31.60 7.70 7.72
CA ALA A 46 -32.42 8.83 7.26
C ALA A 46 -33.42 8.47 6.15
N LEU A 47 -33.20 7.36 5.43
CA LEU A 47 -34.04 6.91 4.31
C LEU A 47 -34.88 5.68 4.66
N ASP A 48 -35.06 5.36 5.94
CA ASP A 48 -35.78 4.16 6.38
C ASP A 48 -37.18 4.05 5.76
N GLY A 49 -37.51 2.84 5.28
CA GLY A 49 -38.79 2.52 4.65
C GLY A 49 -38.99 3.10 3.25
N GLN A 50 -38.02 3.83 2.69
CA GLN A 50 -38.12 4.39 1.35
C GLN A 50 -37.64 3.39 0.29
N THR A 51 -38.41 3.29 -0.79
CA THR A 51 -38.08 2.51 -1.99
C THR A 51 -38.00 3.43 -3.19
N PHE A 52 -36.92 3.31 -3.96
CA PHE A 52 -36.70 4.06 -5.19
C PHE A 52 -36.65 3.12 -6.40
N THR A 53 -37.40 3.48 -7.44
CA THR A 53 -37.47 2.74 -8.70
C THR A 53 -36.91 3.53 -9.88
N ASN A 54 -36.66 4.84 -9.70
CA ASN A 54 -36.06 5.69 -10.74
C ASN A 54 -34.63 5.23 -11.05
N PRO A 55 -34.31 4.78 -12.27
CA PRO A 55 -33.01 4.22 -12.61
C PRO A 55 -31.83 5.16 -12.33
N ALA A 56 -32.01 6.48 -12.45
CA ALA A 56 -30.95 7.44 -12.17
C ALA A 56 -30.57 7.46 -10.68
N LEU A 57 -31.57 7.45 -9.79
CA LEU A 57 -31.37 7.40 -8.34
C LEU A 57 -30.84 6.04 -7.89
N VAL A 58 -31.39 4.95 -8.43
CA VAL A 58 -30.92 3.59 -8.13
C VAL A 58 -29.45 3.43 -8.51
N LYS A 59 -29.04 3.92 -9.69
CA LYS A 59 -27.62 3.94 -10.10
C LYS A 59 -26.75 4.81 -9.19
N GLN A 60 -27.26 5.94 -8.71
CA GLN A 60 -26.51 6.79 -7.76
C GLN A 60 -26.25 6.05 -6.46
N TYR A 61 -27.26 5.38 -5.90
CA TYR A 61 -27.09 4.59 -4.68
C TYR A 61 -26.22 3.36 -4.89
N ALA A 62 -26.33 2.66 -6.02
CA ALA A 62 -25.48 1.52 -6.34
C ALA A 62 -23.99 1.92 -6.44
N ARG A 63 -23.66 3.10 -6.99
CA ARG A 63 -22.29 3.63 -6.98
C ARG A 63 -21.79 3.91 -5.55
N LYS A 64 -22.64 4.43 -4.67
CA LYS A 64 -22.28 4.67 -3.26
C LYS A 64 -22.08 3.35 -2.50
N ALA A 65 -22.95 2.37 -2.72
CA ALA A 65 -22.91 1.06 -2.07
C ALA A 65 -21.61 0.27 -2.37
N GLN A 66 -20.97 0.56 -3.51
CA GLN A 66 -19.65 0.01 -3.85
C GLN A 66 -18.57 0.39 -2.82
N GLY A 67 -18.70 1.55 -2.17
CA GLY A 67 -17.84 2.02 -1.09
C GLY A 67 -18.20 1.45 0.29
N GLY A 68 -19.21 0.58 0.38
CA GLY A 68 -19.77 0.08 1.64
C GLY A 68 -21.08 0.80 1.99
N GLU A 69 -21.27 1.10 3.28
CA GLU A 69 -22.47 1.77 3.76
C GLU A 69 -22.53 3.23 3.25
N PRO A 70 -23.66 3.66 2.65
CA PRO A 70 -23.81 5.03 2.17
C PRO A 70 -24.09 6.00 3.32
N PHE A 71 -23.39 7.14 3.32
CA PHE A 71 -23.61 8.25 4.27
C PHE A 71 -23.88 9.56 3.54
N GLU A 72 -24.46 10.51 4.27
CA GLU A 72 -24.54 11.91 3.89
C GLU A 72 -23.35 12.67 4.47
N PHE A 73 -22.69 13.48 3.64
CA PHE A 73 -21.50 14.24 4.02
C PHE A 73 -21.70 15.71 3.67
N ASP A 74 -21.39 16.59 4.63
CA ASP A 74 -21.23 18.01 4.36
C ASP A 74 -19.90 18.24 3.62
N ARG A 75 -19.98 18.79 2.42
CA ARG A 75 -18.82 19.12 1.59
C ARG A 75 -18.50 20.61 1.61
N GLU A 76 -19.42 21.47 2.04
CA GLU A 76 -19.33 22.92 1.91
C GLU A 76 -18.44 23.51 2.99
N THR A 77 -18.58 23.07 4.24
CA THR A 77 -17.83 23.63 5.38
C THR A 77 -16.32 23.67 5.17
N LEU A 78 -15.75 22.63 4.55
CA LEU A 78 -14.31 22.50 4.30
C LEU A 78 -13.94 22.57 2.81
N ASN A 79 -14.89 22.88 1.93
CA ASN A 79 -14.71 22.82 0.47
C ASN A 79 -14.09 21.48 0.01
N SER A 80 -14.70 20.37 0.43
CA SER A 80 -14.16 19.03 0.22
C SER A 80 -14.27 18.58 -1.24
N ASP A 81 -13.13 18.26 -1.86
CA ASP A 81 -12.98 17.89 -3.27
C ASP A 81 -13.59 16.51 -3.65
N GLY A 82 -13.83 15.64 -2.66
CA GLY A 82 -14.39 14.30 -2.88
C GLY A 82 -13.35 13.22 -3.18
N VAL A 83 -12.06 13.49 -2.93
CA VAL A 83 -10.96 12.51 -3.07
C VAL A 83 -10.64 11.89 -1.70
N PHE A 84 -10.44 10.57 -1.66
CA PHE A 84 -10.06 9.89 -0.42
C PHE A 84 -8.68 10.30 0.08
N ARG A 85 -8.52 10.36 1.40
CA ARG A 85 -7.26 10.65 2.09
C ARG A 85 -6.96 9.54 3.07
N THR A 86 -5.68 9.29 3.32
CA THR A 86 -5.27 8.31 4.34
C THR A 86 -5.49 8.83 5.75
N SER A 87 -5.61 7.93 6.72
CA SER A 87 -5.78 8.28 8.13
C SER A 87 -4.43 8.55 8.82
N THR A 88 -4.48 9.05 10.05
CA THR A 88 -3.29 9.17 10.92
C THR A 88 -2.59 7.84 11.13
N ARG A 89 -3.31 6.71 11.11
CA ARG A 89 -2.71 5.36 11.13
C ARG A 89 -1.83 5.13 9.91
N GLY A 90 -2.30 5.51 8.72
CA GLY A 90 -1.52 5.39 7.48
C GLY A 90 -0.25 6.26 7.52
N TRP A 91 -0.41 7.52 7.91
CA TRP A 91 0.72 8.46 8.05
C TRP A 91 1.75 7.99 9.09
N PHE A 92 1.29 7.51 10.25
CA PHE A 92 2.15 6.98 11.30
C PHE A 92 2.97 5.79 10.79
N THR A 93 2.30 4.81 10.17
CA THR A 93 2.96 3.61 9.64
C THR A 93 4.00 3.97 8.59
N TYR A 94 3.65 4.85 7.64
CA TYR A 94 4.57 5.30 6.60
C TYR A 94 5.82 5.97 7.19
N GLY A 95 5.63 6.95 8.07
CA GLY A 95 6.74 7.67 8.69
C GLY A 95 7.68 6.74 9.47
N HIS A 96 7.13 5.84 10.28
CA HIS A 96 7.94 4.92 11.09
C HIS A 96 8.67 3.90 10.23
N ALA A 97 8.04 3.39 9.17
CA ALA A 97 8.71 2.48 8.25
C ALA A 97 9.91 3.14 7.56
N CYS A 98 9.75 4.38 7.08
CA CYS A 98 10.84 5.14 6.46
C CYS A 98 11.95 5.46 7.46
N PHE A 99 11.62 5.95 8.65
CA PHE A 99 12.64 6.29 9.65
C PHE A 99 13.37 5.05 10.18
N ALA A 100 12.68 3.93 10.40
CA ALA A 100 13.35 2.69 10.81
C ALA A 100 14.42 2.26 9.79
N LEU A 101 14.11 2.39 8.49
CA LEU A 101 15.08 2.09 7.43
C LEU A 101 16.29 3.03 7.46
N PHE A 102 16.07 4.34 7.65
CA PHE A 102 17.19 5.29 7.79
C PHE A 102 18.04 5.01 9.03
N PHE A 103 17.40 4.67 10.15
CA PHE A 103 18.10 4.36 11.39
C PHE A 103 18.91 3.07 11.28
N PHE A 104 18.42 2.08 10.52
CA PHE A 104 19.20 0.89 10.21
C PHE A 104 20.50 1.24 9.46
N PHE A 105 20.42 2.09 8.43
CA PHE A 105 21.62 2.54 7.72
C PHE A 105 22.56 3.36 8.62
N GLY A 106 22.01 4.27 9.43
CA GLY A 106 22.78 5.02 10.41
C GLY A 106 23.49 4.11 11.41
N HIS A 107 22.83 3.06 11.88
CA HIS A 107 23.41 2.08 12.78
C HIS A 107 24.61 1.36 12.15
N ILE A 108 24.47 0.87 10.91
CA ILE A 108 25.58 0.22 10.19
C ILE A 108 26.74 1.19 9.97
N TRP A 109 26.45 2.40 9.49
CA TRP A 109 27.44 3.44 9.25
C TRP A 109 28.25 3.76 10.51
N HIS A 110 27.56 4.08 11.62
CA HIS A 110 28.22 4.43 12.87
C HIS A 110 28.92 3.23 13.53
N GLY A 111 28.35 2.03 13.41
CA GLY A 111 28.98 0.78 13.86
C GLY A 111 30.32 0.53 13.17
N CYS A 112 30.34 0.58 11.84
CA CYS A 112 31.58 0.43 11.05
C CYS A 112 32.61 1.51 11.38
N ARG A 113 32.20 2.78 11.48
CA ARG A 113 33.11 3.89 11.83
C ARG A 113 33.71 3.73 13.22
N THR A 114 32.98 3.11 14.15
CA THR A 114 33.45 2.88 15.52
C THR A 114 34.47 1.74 15.56
N LEU A 115 34.20 0.63 14.87
CA LEU A 115 35.08 -0.55 14.87
C LEU A 115 36.35 -0.35 14.04
N PHE A 116 36.24 0.26 12.86
CA PHE A 116 37.34 0.47 11.91
C PHE A 116 37.86 1.92 11.96
N ARG A 117 37.93 2.49 13.16
CA ARG A 117 38.33 3.88 13.36
C ARG A 117 39.79 4.14 12.98
N ASP A 118 40.65 3.17 13.26
CA ASP A 118 42.08 3.17 12.98
C ASP A 118 42.39 3.30 11.48
N VAL A 119 41.60 2.63 10.64
CA VAL A 119 41.76 2.66 9.17
C VAL A 119 40.82 3.65 8.47
N PHE A 120 40.10 4.50 9.21
CA PHE A 120 39.08 5.39 8.64
C PHE A 120 39.64 6.40 7.62
N ALA A 121 40.89 6.85 7.82
CA ALA A 121 41.57 7.80 6.94
C ALA A 121 42.42 7.12 5.84
N GLY A 122 42.43 5.79 5.78
CA GLY A 122 43.29 5.00 4.91
C GLY A 122 43.92 3.82 5.65
N ILE A 123 44.38 2.82 4.90
CA ILE A 123 45.13 1.67 5.42
C ILE A 123 46.63 1.99 5.54
N ASP A 124 47.35 1.17 6.29
CA ASP A 124 48.82 1.23 6.35
C ASP A 124 49.42 1.02 4.95
N PRO A 125 50.31 1.90 4.45
CA PRO A 125 50.96 1.71 3.17
C PRO A 125 51.82 0.43 3.09
N ASP A 126 52.29 -0.11 4.22
CA ASP A 126 53.21 -1.26 4.26
C ASP A 126 52.51 -2.61 4.55
N LEU A 127 51.21 -2.73 4.21
CA LEU A 127 50.38 -3.90 4.56
C LEU A 127 50.62 -5.17 3.69
N GLU A 128 51.50 -5.11 2.69
CA GLU A 128 51.59 -6.11 1.61
C GLU A 128 51.82 -7.55 2.10
N GLU A 129 52.74 -7.76 3.05
CA GLU A 129 53.07 -9.12 3.54
C GLU A 129 51.89 -9.79 4.25
N GLN A 130 51.02 -9.02 4.94
CA GLN A 130 49.92 -9.56 5.74
C GLN A 130 48.76 -10.11 4.91
N VAL A 131 48.67 -9.73 3.63
CA VAL A 131 47.60 -10.17 2.71
C VAL A 131 48.06 -11.28 1.76
N GLU A 132 49.34 -11.68 1.81
CA GLU A 132 49.87 -12.76 0.99
C GLU A 132 49.26 -14.12 1.34
N PHE A 133 48.87 -14.86 0.31
CA PHE A 133 48.20 -16.14 0.47
C PHE A 133 49.12 -17.18 1.12
N GLY A 134 48.69 -17.68 2.27
CA GLY A 134 49.32 -18.85 2.90
C GLY A 134 50.65 -18.58 3.60
N LEU A 135 51.06 -17.31 3.76
CA LEU A 135 52.28 -16.92 4.48
C LEU A 135 52.13 -17.10 6.00
N PHE A 136 50.94 -16.83 6.54
CA PHE A 136 50.60 -17.00 7.95
C PHE A 136 49.64 -18.19 8.15
N GLN A 137 49.71 -18.84 9.32
CA GLN A 137 48.77 -19.89 9.71
C GLN A 137 47.40 -19.31 10.13
N LYS A 138 47.36 -18.05 10.56
CA LYS A 138 46.14 -17.32 10.95
C LYS A 138 46.14 -15.91 10.36
N LEU A 139 45.03 -15.50 9.73
CA LEU A 139 44.89 -14.19 9.10
C LEU A 139 44.89 -13.07 10.14
N GLY A 140 45.67 -12.01 9.88
CA GLY A 140 45.80 -10.84 10.76
C GLY A 140 46.65 -11.06 12.02
N ASP A 141 47.43 -12.15 12.10
CA ASP A 141 48.27 -12.48 13.27
C ASP A 141 49.73 -12.77 12.86
N LEU A 142 50.56 -11.73 12.97
CA LEU A 142 51.98 -11.75 12.57
C LEU A 142 52.81 -12.81 13.33
N SER A 143 52.37 -13.27 14.49
CA SER A 143 53.09 -14.28 15.29
C SER A 143 53.02 -15.69 14.68
N THR A 144 52.20 -15.89 13.65
CA THR A 144 51.88 -17.21 13.10
C THR A 144 52.49 -17.47 11.72
N ARG A 145 53.59 -16.80 11.37
CA ARG A 145 54.30 -17.01 10.10
C ARG A 145 54.72 -18.47 9.95
N LYS A 146 54.46 -19.08 8.80
CA LYS A 146 54.90 -20.46 8.54
C LYS A 146 56.44 -20.50 8.49
N GLN A 147 57.02 -21.51 9.12
CA GLN A 147 58.44 -21.83 8.93
C GLN A 147 58.59 -22.47 7.55
N GLU A 148 59.53 -21.97 6.75
CA GLU A 148 59.96 -22.66 5.53
C GLU A 148 60.58 -24.00 5.96
N GLY A 149 60.01 -25.09 5.44
CA GLY A 149 60.55 -26.44 5.59
C GLY A 149 61.52 -26.77 4.46
#